data_AF-A0A950YAX6-F1
#
_entry.id   AF-A0A950YAX6-F1
#
_cell.length_a   1.000
_cell.length_b   1.000
_cell.length_c   1.000
_cell.angle_alpha   90.00
_cell.angle_beta   90.00
_cell.angle_gamma   90.00
#
_symmetry.space_group_name_H-M   'P 1'
#
loop_
_entity.id
_entity.type
_entity.pdbx_description
1 polymer ?
#
loop_
_entity_poly.entity_id
_entity_poly.type
_entity_poly.pdbx_seq_one_letter_code
_entity_poly.pdbx_strand_id
1 'polypeptide(L)' 'KRDEYAPPPLMKRMVASGRLGRKSGRGFYDYG' A
#
# COMPACT_ATOMS: atom_id res chain seq x y z
N LYS A 1 -2.40 12.00 -18.19
CA LYS A 1 -2.59 10.94 -17.16
C LYS A 1 -4.02 11.10 -16.68
N ARG A 2 -4.88 10.10 -16.87
CA ARG A 2 -6.24 10.19 -16.31
C ARG A 2 -6.16 10.00 -14.80
N ASP A 3 -6.94 10.77 -14.04
CA ASP A 3 -6.92 10.76 -12.57
C ASP A 3 -7.31 9.39 -11.98
N GLU A 4 -8.03 8.59 -12.75
CA GLU A 4 -8.40 7.19 -12.49
C GLU A 4 -7.19 6.31 -12.16
N TYR A 5 -6.05 6.60 -12.78
CA TYR A 5 -4.82 5.82 -12.60
C TYR A 5 -3.93 6.38 -11.49
N ALA A 6 -4.35 7.48 -10.84
CA ALA A 6 -3.60 8.01 -9.72
C ALA A 6 -3.70 7.04 -8.54
N PRO A 7 -2.56 6.67 -7.91
CA PRO A 7 -2.60 5.78 -6.77
C PRO A 7 -3.35 6.47 -5.62
N PRO A 8 -4.31 5.78 -4.98
CA PRO A 8 -5.07 6.34 -3.86
C PRO A 8 -4.12 6.84 -2.75
N PRO A 9 -4.48 7.91 -2.01
CA PRO A 9 -3.67 8.42 -0.91
C PRO A 9 -3.34 7.35 0.14
N LEU A 10 -4.25 6.41 0.38
CA LEU A 10 -4.03 5.27 1.27
C LEU A 10 -2.85 4.41 0.81
N MET A 11 -2.78 4.08 -0.48
CA MET A 11 -1.72 3.25 -1.05
C MET A 11 -0.36 3.93 -0.88
N LYS A 12 -0.27 5.25 -1.09
CA LYS A 12 0.96 6.02 -0.87
C LYS A 12 1.44 5.94 0.58
N ARG A 13 0.52 6.07 1.55
CA ARG A 13 0.85 5.97 2.99
C ARG A 13 1.31 4.57 3.38
N MET A 14 0.72 3.52 2.80
CA MET A 14 1.13 2.14 3.07
C MET A 14 2.55 1.86 2.56
N VAL A 15 2.89 2.35 1.37
CA VAL A 15 4.26 2.25 0.84
C VAL A 15 5.24 3.04 1.71
N ALA A 16 4.91 4.28 2.08
CA ALA A 16 5.77 5.12 2.93
C ALA A 16 6.02 4.53 4.33
N SER A 17 5.09 3.72 4.84
CA SER A 17 5.21 3.03 6.14
C SER A 17 5.81 1.62 6.05
N GLY A 18 6.30 1.19 4.88
CA GLY A 18 6.91 -0.13 4.70
C GLY A 18 5.91 -1.30 4.73
N ARG A 19 4.60 -1.03 4.68
CA ARG A 19 3.53 -2.04 4.68
C ARG A 19 3.32 -2.60 3.27
N LEU A 20 4.28 -3.39 2.79
CA LEU A 20 4.34 -3.88 1.41
C LEU A 20 3.60 -5.21 1.16
N GLY A 21 2.78 -5.66 2.11
CA GLY A 21 2.05 -6.92 2.02
C GLY A 21 2.79 -8.09 2.63
N ARG A 22 2.53 -9.29 2.10
CA ARG A 22 3.06 -10.57 2.62
C ARG A 22 4.58 -10.57 2.83
N LYS A 23 5.34 -9.96 1.91
CA LYS A 23 6.80 -9.90 1.98
C LYS A 23 7.35 -9.10 3.18
N SER A 24 6.51 -8.23 3.76
CA SER A 24 6.85 -7.41 4.93
C SER A 24 6.04 -7.83 6.16
N GLY A 25 5.35 -8.96 6.12
CA GLY A 25 4.43 -9.42 7.17
C GLY A 25 3.15 -8.59 7.31
N ARG A 26 3.03 -7.44 6.62
CA ARG A 26 1.88 -6.54 6.75
C ARG A 26 1.65 -5.69 5.51
N GLY A 27 0.39 -5.58 5.09
CA GLY A 27 -0.09 -4.71 4.01
C GLY A 27 -1.48 -4.21 4.33
N PHE A 28 -2.44 -4.45 3.44
CA PHE A 28 -3.86 -4.24 3.72
C PHE A 28 -4.31 -5.10 4.90
N TYR A 29 -3.76 -6.31 4.97
CA TYR A 29 -3.98 -7.27 6.04
C TYR A 29 -2.70 -7.47 6.84
N ASP A 30 -2.85 -7.99 8.05
CA ASP A 30 -1.75 -8.58 8.80
C ASP A 30 -1.52 -10.00 8.28
N TYR A 31 -0.27 -10.33 7.97
CA TYR A 31 0.15 -11.63 7.47
C TYR A 31 1.10 -12.25 8.51
N GLY A 32 0.56 -12.43 9.72
CA GLY A 32 1.15 -13.27 10.77
C GLY A 32 0.72 -14.73 10.65
#